data_AF-A0A0N5CCE7-F1
#
_entry.id   AF-A0A0N5CCE7-F1
#
_cell.length_a   1.000
_cell.length_b   1.000
_cell.length_c   1.000
_cell.angle_alpha   90.00
_cell.angle_beta   90.00
_cell.angle_gamma   90.00
#
_symmetry.space_group_name_H-M   'P 1'
#
loop_
_entity.id
_entity.type
_entity.pdbx_description
1 polymer ?
#
loop_
_entity_poly.entity_id
_entity_poly.type
_entity_poly.pdbx_seq_one_letter_code
_entity_poly.pdbx_strand_id
1 'polypeptide(L)'
;MLSKRDIRSIMLYEFKRRTYVAKTTQDINKTFGEDLVSHATVKRWFKKFREGSEDLENEERGRPDTVLDNDELRKAVEANPRVTIRELAGELNVSKTTVSNHLKEIGKTKELDKWVPHELNYYQKLYRYEDEVPKHFPKPKLTPKKVMVTVWWSAVRVIHYKFMEPGETINSESYFNRKGPILLHDNAKPHVSKMTLQKLCELGYEILPHPPYSPDLSPTDHHFFKHLNNFLTEKVFRNDEDIKTAFEAFIESRSPDFYVNGINNLVSRWQQCADSNGCYFE
;
A
#
# COMPACT_ATOMS: atom_id res chain seq x y z
N MET A 1 41.50 -3.85 -23.63
CA MET A 1 42.18 -2.70 -22.98
C MET A 1 42.54 -3.11 -21.57
N LEU A 2 43.77 -2.84 -21.13
CA LEU A 2 44.19 -3.11 -19.75
C LEU A 2 43.44 -2.20 -18.78
N SER A 3 42.90 -2.77 -17.70
CA SER A 3 42.31 -1.98 -16.64
C SER A 3 43.40 -1.28 -15.81
N LYS A 4 43.02 -0.25 -15.05
CA LYS A 4 43.95 0.42 -14.13
C LYS A 4 44.53 -0.54 -13.09
N ARG A 5 43.77 -1.56 -12.68
CA ARG A 5 44.20 -2.60 -11.74
C ARG A 5 45.24 -3.51 -12.39
N ASP A 6 45.05 -3.92 -13.64
CA ASP A 6 45.99 -4.77 -14.37
C ASP A 6 47.36 -4.08 -14.53
N ILE A 7 47.33 -2.78 -14.86
CA ILE A 7 48.53 -1.95 -14.97
C ILE A 7 49.29 -1.91 -13.62
N ARG A 8 48.58 -1.80 -12.49
CA ARG A 8 49.18 -1.80 -11.15
C ARG A 8 49.74 -3.17 -10.78
N SER A 9 49.08 -4.26 -11.17
CA SER A 9 49.59 -5.63 -11.00
C SER A 9 50.91 -5.83 -11.74
N ILE A 10 51.02 -5.30 -12.96
CA ILE A 10 52.27 -5.34 -13.74
C ILE A 10 53.38 -4.53 -13.04
N MET A 11 53.06 -3.34 -12.52
CA MET A 11 54.02 -2.55 -11.74
C MET A 11 54.49 -3.28 -10.48
N LEU A 12 53.60 -3.98 -9.76
CA LEU A 12 53.94 -4.76 -8.57
C LEU A 12 54.85 -5.95 -8.93
N TYR A 13 54.55 -6.65 -10.03
CA TYR A 13 55.39 -7.73 -10.55
C TYR A 13 56.80 -7.25 -10.88
N GLU A 14 56.92 -6.14 -11.61
CA GLU A 14 58.22 -5.54 -11.97
C GLU A 14 58.99 -5.05 -10.75
N PHE A 15 58.29 -4.48 -9.76
CA PHE A 15 58.89 -4.12 -8.47
C PHE A 15 59.47 -5.34 -7.74
N LYS A 16 58.75 -6.47 -7.69
CA LYS A 16 59.23 -7.72 -7.07
C LYS A 16 60.42 -8.33 -7.82
N ARG A 17 60.54 -8.08 -9.12
CA ARG A 17 61.72 -8.43 -9.94
C ARG A 17 62.93 -7.51 -9.71
N ARG A 18 62.82 -6.52 -8.82
CA ARG A 18 63.86 -5.52 -8.51
C ARG A 18 64.29 -4.69 -9.73
N THR A 19 63.37 -4.42 -10.66
CA THR A 19 63.63 -3.48 -11.76
C THR A 19 63.50 -2.03 -11.26
N TYR A 20 63.93 -1.06 -12.07
CA TYR A 20 63.91 0.37 -11.72
C TYR A 20 62.90 1.14 -12.56
N VAL A 21 62.37 2.23 -12.00
CA VAL A 21 61.22 3.00 -12.51
C VAL A 21 61.31 3.33 -14.00
N ALA A 22 62.46 3.81 -14.49
CA ALA A 22 62.61 4.19 -15.89
C ALA A 22 62.52 2.99 -16.83
N LYS A 23 63.10 1.85 -16.46
CA LYS A 23 63.00 0.59 -17.22
C LYS A 23 61.57 0.05 -17.20
N THR A 24 60.92 0.01 -16.03
CA THR A 24 59.53 -0.44 -15.91
C THR A 24 58.57 0.43 -16.73
N THR A 25 58.76 1.75 -16.75
CA THR A 25 57.96 2.67 -17.58
C THR A 25 58.14 2.39 -19.07
N GLN A 26 59.40 2.22 -19.50
CA GLN A 26 59.72 1.92 -20.90
C GLN A 26 59.18 0.55 -21.32
N ASP A 27 59.36 -0.49 -20.50
CA ASP A 27 58.90 -1.85 -20.79
C ASP A 27 57.37 -1.91 -20.87
N ILE A 28 56.65 -1.24 -19.96
CA ILE A 28 55.18 -1.18 -20.01
C ILE A 28 54.70 -0.47 -21.27
N ASN A 29 55.25 0.70 -21.59
CA ASN A 29 54.81 1.46 -22.78
C ASN A 29 55.21 0.76 -24.08
N LYS A 30 56.36 0.07 -24.11
CA LYS A 30 56.80 -0.72 -25.27
C LYS A 30 55.90 -1.93 -25.51
N THR A 31 55.48 -2.62 -24.45
CA THR A 31 54.74 -3.88 -24.56
C THR A 31 53.23 -3.66 -24.72
N PHE A 32 52.67 -2.62 -24.09
CA PHE A 32 51.22 -2.48 -23.95
C PHE A 32 50.63 -1.21 -24.57
N GLY A 33 51.46 -0.34 -25.17
CA GLY A 33 51.04 0.85 -25.91
C GLY A 33 51.82 2.11 -25.50
N GLU A 34 52.15 2.94 -26.49
CA GLU A 34 52.87 4.21 -26.26
C GLU A 34 52.10 5.10 -25.27
N ASP A 35 52.80 5.67 -24.30
CA ASP A 35 52.27 6.53 -23.23
C ASP A 35 51.17 5.94 -22.32
N LEU A 36 51.06 4.62 -22.21
CA LEU A 36 50.11 3.97 -21.31
C LEU A 36 50.30 4.38 -19.84
N VAL A 37 51.56 4.52 -19.39
CA VAL A 37 51.91 4.97 -18.04
C VAL A 37 53.00 6.04 -18.07
N SER A 38 52.86 7.02 -17.17
CA SER A 38 53.89 8.05 -16.98
C SER A 38 54.92 7.60 -15.95
N HIS A 39 56.16 8.08 -16.11
CA HIS A 39 57.25 7.85 -15.14
C HIS A 39 56.85 8.29 -13.72
N ALA A 40 56.09 9.38 -13.58
CA ALA A 40 55.58 9.85 -12.29
C ALA A 40 54.61 8.85 -11.64
N THR A 41 53.77 8.19 -12.44
CA THR A 41 52.84 7.16 -11.96
C THR A 41 53.60 5.94 -11.45
N VAL A 42 54.54 5.41 -12.23
CA VAL A 42 55.37 4.26 -11.82
C VAL A 42 56.19 4.59 -10.56
N LYS A 43 56.77 5.80 -10.49
CA LYS A 43 57.52 6.28 -9.31
C LYS A 43 56.65 6.32 -8.05
N ARG A 44 55.40 6.82 -8.16
CA ARG A 44 54.45 6.87 -7.03
C ARG A 44 54.09 5.47 -6.54
N TRP A 45 53.80 4.54 -7.45
CA TRP A 45 53.48 3.15 -7.11
C TRP A 45 54.68 2.41 -6.50
N PHE A 46 55.87 2.57 -7.04
CA PHE A 46 57.10 1.99 -6.47
C PHE A 46 57.44 2.57 -5.09
N LYS A 47 57.07 3.83 -4.81
CA LYS A 47 57.16 4.39 -3.47
C LYS A 47 56.16 3.68 -2.53
N LYS A 48 54.89 3.56 -2.92
CA LYS A 48 53.84 2.86 -2.16
C LYS A 48 54.22 1.39 -1.84
N PHE A 49 54.81 0.68 -2.82
CA PHE A 49 55.28 -0.70 -2.62
C PHE A 49 56.50 -0.79 -1.69
N ARG A 50 57.41 0.19 -1.71
CA ARG A 50 58.53 0.25 -0.74
C ARG A 50 58.05 0.51 0.69
N GLU A 51 56.96 1.25 0.83
CA GLU A 51 56.30 1.51 2.11
C GLU A 51 55.45 0.31 2.60
N GLY A 52 55.45 -0.81 1.86
CA GLY A 52 54.87 -2.09 2.29
C GLY A 52 53.41 -2.32 1.87
N SER A 53 52.79 -1.39 1.14
CA SER A 53 51.40 -1.52 0.69
C SER A 53 51.31 -2.22 -0.68
N GLU A 54 50.80 -3.46 -0.72
CA GLU A 54 50.47 -4.16 -1.97
C GLU A 54 49.03 -3.90 -2.47
N ASP A 55 48.29 -2.96 -1.84
CA ASP A 55 46.93 -2.61 -2.27
C ASP A 55 46.91 -1.94 -3.66
N LEU A 56 46.20 -2.58 -4.59
CA LEU A 56 46.08 -2.18 -5.99
C LEU A 56 44.83 -1.35 -6.27
N GLU A 57 43.96 -1.14 -5.27
CA GLU A 57 42.74 -0.34 -5.43
C GLU A 57 43.02 1.15 -5.26
N ASN A 58 42.05 1.98 -5.65
CA ASN A 58 42.12 3.41 -5.31
C ASN A 58 41.77 3.56 -3.83
N GLU A 59 42.58 4.33 -3.10
CA GLU A 59 42.16 4.86 -1.82
C GLU A 59 40.85 5.65 -1.99
N GLU A 60 40.00 5.57 -0.96
CA GLU A 60 38.79 6.37 -0.90
C GLU A 60 39.17 7.84 -1.09
N ARG A 61 38.67 8.43 -2.18
CA ARG A 61 38.84 9.85 -2.41
C ARG A 61 37.90 10.55 -1.44
N GLY A 62 38.43 11.48 -0.64
CA GLY A 62 37.61 12.31 0.25
C GLY A 62 36.46 12.91 -0.53
N ARG A 63 35.24 12.45 -0.24
CA ARG A 63 34.01 13.09 -0.70
C ARG A 63 33.81 14.31 0.20
N PRO A 64 33.39 15.47 -0.34
CA PRO A 64 32.99 16.59 0.51
C PRO A 64 31.96 16.13 1.53
N ASP A 65 32.10 16.57 2.78
CA ASP A 65 31.14 16.25 3.84
C ASP A 65 29.72 16.58 3.38
N THR A 66 28.79 15.66 3.62
CA THR A 66 27.39 15.88 3.33
C THR A 66 26.88 17.04 4.16
N VAL A 67 26.40 18.09 3.48
CA VAL A 67 25.87 19.32 4.11
C VAL A 67 24.65 19.05 4.99
N LEU A 68 23.99 17.91 4.81
CA LEU A 68 22.76 17.55 5.49
C LEU A 68 22.96 16.33 6.40
N ASP A 69 22.59 16.47 7.67
CA ASP A 69 22.50 15.35 8.61
C ASP A 69 21.23 14.53 8.35
N ASN A 70 21.42 13.24 8.07
CA ASN A 70 20.34 12.27 7.86
C ASN A 70 19.48 12.08 9.11
N ASP A 71 20.05 12.23 10.31
CA ASP A 71 19.30 12.09 11.56
C ASP A 71 18.38 13.29 11.81
N GLU A 72 18.82 14.50 11.47
CA GLU A 72 17.98 15.71 11.51
C GLU A 72 16.83 15.63 10.50
N LEU A 73 17.13 15.19 9.27
CA LEU A 73 16.11 14.99 8.25
C LEU A 73 15.08 13.93 8.68
N ARG A 74 15.52 12.83 9.29
CA ARG A 74 14.63 11.78 9.80
C ARG A 74 13.68 12.32 10.87
N LYS A 75 14.19 13.09 11.84
CA LYS A 75 13.38 13.70 12.89
C LYS A 75 12.34 14.67 12.34
N ALA A 76 12.71 15.49 11.35
CA ALA A 76 11.78 16.44 10.72
C ALA A 76 10.62 15.73 10.02
N VAL A 77 10.90 14.64 9.30
CA VAL A 77 9.88 13.82 8.62
C VAL A 77 8.99 13.07 9.61
N GLU A 78 9.55 12.59 10.72
CA GLU A 78 8.77 11.88 11.76
C GLU A 78 7.88 12.82 12.58
N ALA A 79 8.31 14.05 12.82
CA ALA A 79 7.50 15.07 13.49
C ALA A 79 6.30 15.51 12.62
N ASN A 80 6.48 15.60 11.30
CA ASN A 80 5.41 15.91 10.37
C ASN A 80 5.53 15.11 9.07
N PRO A 81 4.87 13.94 8.96
CA PRO A 81 4.90 13.11 7.75
C PRO A 81 4.33 13.78 6.49
N ARG A 82 3.63 14.91 6.61
CA ARG A 82 3.02 15.65 5.49
C ARG A 82 3.89 16.78 4.94
N VAL A 83 5.05 17.04 5.56
CA VAL A 83 5.96 18.10 5.10
C VAL A 83 6.42 17.85 3.67
N THR A 84 6.45 18.90 2.86
CA THR A 84 6.89 18.78 1.47
C THR A 84 8.41 18.85 1.37
N ILE A 85 8.97 18.21 0.34
CA ILE A 85 10.40 18.35 -0.02
C ILE A 85 10.79 19.83 -0.21
N ARG A 86 9.84 20.68 -0.65
CA ARG A 86 10.06 22.11 -0.88
C ARG A 86 10.23 22.87 0.43
N GLU A 87 9.41 22.56 1.43
CA GLU A 87 9.49 23.15 2.77
C GLU A 87 10.76 22.68 3.49
N LEU A 88 11.03 21.37 3.49
CA LEU A 88 12.26 20.82 4.05
C LEU A 88 13.52 21.43 3.42
N ALA A 89 13.53 21.61 2.10
CA ALA A 89 14.64 22.27 1.40
C ALA A 89 14.83 23.73 1.84
N GLY A 90 13.73 24.44 2.12
CA GLY A 90 13.78 25.81 2.63
C GLY A 90 14.29 25.89 4.06
N GLU A 91 13.80 25.02 4.94
CA GLU A 91 14.20 24.95 6.36
C GLU A 91 15.67 24.55 6.53
N LEU A 92 16.11 23.55 5.76
CA LEU A 92 17.46 23.00 5.82
C LEU A 92 18.45 23.75 4.92
N ASN A 93 17.98 24.78 4.20
CA ASN A 93 18.77 25.59 3.27
C ASN A 93 19.60 24.75 2.26
N VAL A 94 19.01 23.66 1.76
CA VAL A 94 19.62 22.75 0.79
C VAL A 94 18.76 22.64 -0.46
N SER A 95 19.32 22.12 -1.55
CA SER A 95 18.52 21.90 -2.76
C SER A 95 17.50 20.77 -2.54
N LYS A 96 16.33 20.88 -3.18
CA LYS A 96 15.29 19.83 -3.16
C LYS A 96 15.80 18.46 -3.59
N THR A 97 16.75 18.44 -4.52
CA THR A 97 17.40 17.20 -4.99
C THR A 97 18.22 16.55 -3.88
N THR A 98 18.88 17.34 -3.04
CA THR A 98 19.62 16.85 -1.87
C THR A 98 18.66 16.20 -0.89
N VAL A 99 17.59 16.90 -0.51
CA VAL A 99 16.54 16.34 0.36
C VAL A 99 15.98 15.03 -0.22
N SER A 100 15.64 15.00 -1.51
CA SER A 100 15.12 13.79 -2.18
C SER A 100 16.09 12.61 -2.15
N ASN A 101 17.39 12.86 -2.37
CA ASN A 101 18.41 11.81 -2.33
C ASN A 101 18.60 11.28 -0.91
N HIS A 102 18.70 12.18 0.08
CA HIS A 102 18.85 11.80 1.48
C HIS A 102 17.61 11.04 2.01
N LEU A 103 16.39 11.46 1.64
CA LEU A 103 15.16 10.72 1.96
C LEU A 103 15.21 9.27 1.44
N LYS A 104 15.75 9.05 0.23
CA LYS A 104 15.95 7.71 -0.32
C LYS A 104 17.02 6.92 0.43
N GLU A 105 18.12 7.56 0.83
CA GLU A 105 19.18 6.92 1.63
C GLU A 105 18.66 6.47 3.00
N ILE A 106 17.77 7.23 3.63
CA ILE A 106 17.12 6.84 4.90
C ILE A 106 15.88 5.95 4.71
N GLY A 107 15.58 5.52 3.49
CA GLY A 107 14.46 4.61 3.19
C GLY A 107 13.06 5.21 3.32
N LYS A 108 12.92 6.54 3.34
CA LYS A 108 11.61 7.22 3.37
C LYS A 108 11.09 7.42 1.95
N THR A 109 9.86 6.98 1.70
CA THR A 109 9.14 7.13 0.43
C THR A 109 7.83 7.87 0.64
N LYS A 110 7.33 8.51 -0.42
CA LYS A 110 5.99 9.12 -0.38
C LYS A 110 4.94 8.03 -0.51
N GLU A 111 4.16 7.83 0.54
CA GLU A 111 2.91 7.09 0.47
C GLU A 111 1.73 8.07 0.39
N LEU A 112 0.64 7.64 -0.24
CA LEU A 112 -0.58 8.44 -0.28
C LEU A 112 -1.44 8.09 0.93
N ASP A 113 -2.06 9.11 1.53
CA ASP A 113 -3.06 8.91 2.58
C ASP A 113 -4.15 7.96 2.09
N LYS A 114 -4.61 7.08 2.98
CA LYS A 114 -5.71 6.15 2.70
C LYS A 114 -7.03 6.90 2.85
N TRP A 115 -7.93 6.71 1.88
CA TRP A 115 -9.29 7.23 1.96
C TRP A 115 -10.05 6.49 3.07
N VAL A 116 -10.51 7.23 4.08
CA VAL A 116 -11.41 6.72 5.13
C VAL A 116 -12.87 7.00 4.75
N PRO A 117 -13.81 6.10 5.05
CA PRO A 117 -15.21 6.24 4.62
C PRO A 117 -15.92 7.50 5.14
N HIS A 118 -15.60 7.93 6.36
CA HIS A 118 -16.23 9.08 7.02
C HIS A 118 -15.32 9.67 8.10
N GLU A 119 -15.53 10.91 8.51
CA GLU A 119 -14.86 11.47 9.69
C GLU A 119 -15.71 11.15 10.93
N LEU A 120 -15.30 10.14 11.71
CA LEU A 120 -16.08 9.67 12.87
C LEU A 120 -15.97 10.63 14.05
N ASN A 121 -17.11 11.02 14.62
CA ASN A 121 -17.17 11.72 15.90
C ASN A 121 -17.01 10.77 17.11
N TYR A 122 -16.88 11.34 18.31
CA TYR A 122 -16.70 10.58 19.56
C TYR A 122 -17.74 9.49 19.78
N TYR A 123 -19.04 9.83 19.64
CA TYR A 123 -20.13 8.88 19.83
C TYR A 123 -20.15 7.79 18.75
N GLN A 124 -19.83 8.13 17.49
CA GLN A 124 -19.78 7.15 16.40
C GLN A 124 -18.63 6.15 16.59
N LYS A 125 -17.50 6.58 17.16
CA LYS A 125 -16.42 5.66 17.57
C LYS A 125 -16.88 4.78 18.74
N LEU A 126 -17.52 5.36 19.75
CA LEU A 126 -18.06 4.64 20.90
C LEU A 126 -19.01 3.51 20.47
N TYR A 127 -19.99 3.82 19.61
CA TYR A 127 -20.94 2.83 19.09
C TYR A 127 -20.31 1.70 18.28
N ARG A 128 -19.07 1.86 17.81
CA ARG A 128 -18.39 0.84 17.00
C ARG A 128 -17.78 -0.30 17.82
N TYR A 129 -17.57 -0.12 19.12
CA TYR A 129 -17.00 -1.16 20.00
C TYR A 129 -17.81 -1.41 21.28
N GLU A 130 -18.69 -0.51 21.68
CA GLU A 130 -19.66 -0.76 22.75
C GLU A 130 -20.96 -1.34 22.18
N ASP A 131 -21.55 -2.34 22.86
CA ASP A 131 -22.81 -3.03 22.49
C ASP A 131 -24.07 -2.13 22.58
N GLU A 132 -23.93 -0.80 22.38
CA GLU A 132 -25.04 0.14 22.43
C GLU A 132 -25.79 0.24 21.10
N VAL A 133 -27.11 0.40 21.16
CA VAL A 133 -27.97 0.49 19.98
C VAL A 133 -27.65 1.76 19.17
N PRO A 134 -27.20 1.64 17.91
CA PRO A 134 -26.68 2.77 17.16
C PRO A 134 -27.75 3.77 16.70
N LYS A 135 -27.41 5.07 16.69
CA LYS A 135 -28.27 6.15 16.19
C LYS A 135 -28.30 6.23 14.66
N HIS A 136 -29.45 6.61 14.10
CA HIS A 136 -29.75 6.56 12.66
C HIS A 136 -29.21 7.75 11.85
N PHE A 137 -28.63 7.48 10.67
CA PHE A 137 -28.10 8.51 9.75
C PHE A 137 -28.46 8.28 8.26
N PRO A 138 -28.86 9.33 7.49
CA PRO A 138 -29.14 9.22 6.05
C PRO A 138 -27.89 9.09 5.16
N LYS A 139 -27.96 8.29 4.08
CA LYS A 139 -26.97 8.27 2.98
C LYS A 139 -27.38 9.20 1.79
N PRO A 140 -26.44 9.67 0.93
CA PRO A 140 -26.72 10.52 -0.23
C PRO A 140 -27.46 9.79 -1.38
N LYS A 141 -28.07 10.56 -2.31
CA LYS A 141 -28.82 10.04 -3.47
C LYS A 141 -27.89 9.58 -4.62
N LEU A 142 -28.32 8.55 -5.36
CA LEU A 142 -27.60 7.93 -6.49
C LEU A 142 -27.88 8.63 -7.84
N THR A 143 -26.94 8.49 -8.79
CA THR A 143 -27.00 9.04 -10.15
C THR A 143 -27.56 8.03 -11.17
N PRO A 144 -28.18 8.48 -12.29
CA PRO A 144 -29.09 7.67 -13.11
C PRO A 144 -28.46 6.64 -14.09
N LYS A 145 -27.13 6.49 -14.15
CA LYS A 145 -26.46 5.54 -15.07
C LYS A 145 -26.02 4.23 -14.39
N LYS A 146 -26.67 3.85 -13.29
CA LYS A 146 -26.23 2.75 -12.42
C LYS A 146 -27.34 1.73 -12.25
N VAL A 147 -26.99 0.46 -12.34
CA VAL A 147 -27.84 -0.66 -11.92
C VAL A 147 -27.58 -0.95 -10.45
N MET A 148 -28.62 -1.03 -9.63
CA MET A 148 -28.49 -1.37 -8.21
C MET A 148 -28.74 -2.85 -8.00
N VAL A 149 -27.84 -3.53 -7.30
CA VAL A 149 -28.00 -4.93 -6.90
C VAL A 149 -28.13 -5.03 -5.38
N THR A 150 -29.08 -5.86 -4.94
CA THR A 150 -29.19 -6.31 -3.55
C THR A 150 -28.75 -7.76 -3.48
N VAL A 151 -27.95 -8.12 -2.48
CA VAL A 151 -27.43 -9.46 -2.30
C VAL A 151 -27.52 -9.89 -0.84
N TRP A 152 -28.00 -11.11 -0.64
CA TRP A 152 -28.13 -11.80 0.63
C TRP A 152 -27.33 -13.07 0.55
N TRP A 153 -26.45 -13.31 1.50
CA TRP A 153 -25.54 -14.44 1.48
C TRP A 153 -25.23 -14.91 2.90
N SER A 154 -24.81 -16.16 3.03
CA SER A 154 -24.32 -16.74 4.28
C SER A 154 -22.93 -17.31 4.08
N ALA A 155 -22.32 -17.85 5.15
CA ALA A 155 -21.04 -18.55 5.08
C ALA A 155 -21.01 -19.71 4.06
N VAL A 156 -22.17 -20.19 3.58
CA VAL A 156 -22.25 -21.28 2.60
C VAL A 156 -22.21 -20.76 1.16
N ARG A 157 -23.07 -19.78 0.83
CA ARG A 157 -23.25 -19.24 -0.53
C ARG A 157 -24.16 -18.00 -0.54
N VAL A 158 -24.32 -17.40 -1.71
CA VAL A 158 -25.41 -16.45 -1.98
C VAL A 158 -26.77 -17.14 -1.84
N ILE A 159 -27.65 -16.56 -1.03
CA ILE A 159 -29.01 -17.02 -0.75
C ILE A 159 -29.99 -16.41 -1.76
N HIS A 160 -29.86 -15.10 -2.01
CA HIS A 160 -30.76 -14.36 -2.88
C HIS A 160 -30.07 -13.10 -3.40
N TYR A 161 -30.35 -12.70 -4.63
CA TYR A 161 -30.00 -11.39 -5.14
C TYR A 161 -31.12 -10.86 -6.04
N LYS A 162 -31.22 -9.53 -6.14
CA LYS A 162 -32.15 -8.86 -7.03
C LYS A 162 -31.50 -7.61 -7.62
N PHE A 163 -31.57 -7.49 -8.94
CA PHE A 163 -31.28 -6.25 -9.66
C PHE A 163 -32.52 -5.36 -9.69
N MET A 164 -32.32 -4.07 -9.46
CA MET A 164 -33.34 -3.04 -9.59
C MET A 164 -33.28 -2.39 -10.96
N GLU A 165 -34.45 -2.01 -11.47
CA GLU A 165 -34.55 -1.27 -12.71
C GLU A 165 -33.90 0.12 -12.55
N PRO A 166 -33.34 0.72 -13.63
CA PRO A 166 -32.72 2.03 -13.55
C PRO A 166 -33.65 3.10 -12.94
N GLY A 167 -33.23 3.69 -11.82
CA GLY A 167 -34.01 4.71 -11.10
C GLY A 167 -34.89 4.16 -9.97
N GLU A 168 -35.06 2.84 -9.85
CA GLU A 168 -35.68 2.23 -8.67
C GLU A 168 -34.74 2.29 -7.46
N THR A 169 -35.32 2.37 -6.27
CA THR A 169 -34.58 2.36 -5.00
C THR A 169 -35.22 1.37 -4.04
N ILE A 170 -34.41 0.79 -3.15
CA ILE A 170 -34.91 -0.11 -2.11
C ILE A 170 -35.90 0.64 -1.24
N ASN A 171 -37.14 0.17 -1.21
CA ASN A 171 -38.14 0.58 -0.24
C ASN A 171 -38.27 -0.49 0.84
N SER A 172 -38.94 -0.14 1.94
CA SER A 172 -39.13 -1.09 3.05
C SER A 172 -39.95 -2.31 2.65
N GLU A 173 -40.86 -2.19 1.68
CA GLU A 173 -41.77 -3.27 1.26
C GLU A 173 -41.08 -4.38 0.46
N SER A 174 -40.06 -4.05 -0.34
CA SER A 174 -39.32 -4.99 -1.19
C SER A 174 -38.19 -5.74 -0.48
N TYR A 175 -38.00 -5.55 0.84
CA TYR A 175 -36.78 -5.93 1.55
C TYR A 175 -36.74 -7.37 2.10
N PHE A 176 -37.85 -8.13 2.18
CA PHE A 176 -37.86 -9.40 2.96
C PHE A 176 -37.97 -10.68 2.14
N ASN A 177 -37.23 -11.72 2.56
CA ASN A 177 -37.42 -13.11 2.11
C ASN A 177 -37.05 -14.15 3.21
N ARG A 178 -38.03 -15.01 3.56
CA ARG A 178 -38.08 -16.33 4.27
C ARG A 178 -37.19 -16.68 5.51
N LYS A 179 -37.89 -16.99 6.64
CA LYS A 179 -37.61 -17.78 7.89
C LYS A 179 -36.21 -17.68 8.57
N GLY A 180 -36.23 -17.28 9.85
CA GLY A 180 -35.19 -16.55 10.60
C GLY A 180 -33.85 -17.21 10.98
N PRO A 181 -32.77 -16.77 10.35
CA PRO A 181 -31.38 -16.70 10.86
C PRO A 181 -31.07 -15.38 11.60
N ILE A 182 -29.83 -15.25 12.10
CA ILE A 182 -29.25 -13.96 12.52
C ILE A 182 -28.97 -13.12 11.25
N LEU A 183 -29.50 -11.90 11.21
CA LEU A 183 -29.33 -10.95 10.11
C LEU A 183 -28.36 -9.83 10.50
N LEU A 184 -27.30 -9.67 9.73
CA LEU A 184 -26.44 -8.50 9.75
C LEU A 184 -26.73 -7.64 8.50
N HIS A 185 -27.14 -6.40 8.72
CA HIS A 185 -27.40 -5.42 7.65
C HIS A 185 -27.11 -4.00 8.15
N ASP A 186 -26.95 -3.05 7.22
CA ASP A 186 -26.63 -1.66 7.57
C ASP A 186 -27.87 -0.85 7.98
N ASN A 187 -27.64 0.27 8.67
CA ASN A 187 -28.71 1.13 9.21
C ASN A 187 -29.35 2.07 8.16
N ALA A 188 -29.44 1.65 6.90
CA ALA A 188 -30.08 2.45 5.86
C ALA A 188 -31.56 2.70 6.20
N LYS A 189 -32.11 3.84 5.77
CA LYS A 189 -33.52 4.22 6.06
C LYS A 189 -34.55 3.11 5.81
N PRO A 190 -34.52 2.37 4.70
CA PRO A 190 -35.47 1.27 4.47
C PRO A 190 -35.30 0.10 5.44
N HIS A 191 -34.08 -0.10 5.96
CA HIS A 191 -33.71 -1.24 6.79
C HIS A 191 -34.14 -1.08 8.25
N VAL A 192 -34.24 0.15 8.74
CA VAL A 192 -34.67 0.45 10.11
C VAL A 192 -36.12 0.97 10.18
N SER A 193 -36.85 0.90 9.07
CA SER A 193 -38.23 1.38 9.04
C SER A 193 -39.11 0.54 9.96
N LYS A 194 -40.15 1.15 10.55
CA LYS A 194 -41.09 0.43 11.43
C LYS A 194 -41.67 -0.82 10.77
N MET A 195 -42.07 -0.69 9.50
CA MET A 195 -42.61 -1.79 8.71
C MET A 195 -41.59 -2.93 8.55
N THR A 196 -40.32 -2.58 8.41
CA THR A 196 -39.22 -3.52 8.26
C THR A 196 -38.93 -4.29 9.53
N LEU A 197 -38.82 -3.59 10.65
CA LEU A 197 -38.59 -4.21 11.95
C LEU A 197 -39.77 -5.11 12.37
N GLN A 198 -41.00 -4.68 12.09
CA GLN A 198 -42.20 -5.51 12.30
C GLN A 198 -42.13 -6.80 11.48
N LYS A 199 -41.76 -6.70 10.20
CA LYS A 199 -41.69 -7.88 9.34
C LYS A 199 -40.57 -8.84 9.73
N LEU A 200 -39.41 -8.33 10.14
CA LEU A 200 -38.31 -9.16 10.64
C LEU A 200 -38.70 -9.89 11.93
N CYS A 201 -39.43 -9.22 12.83
CA CYS A 201 -40.00 -9.84 14.03
C CYS A 201 -41.01 -10.95 13.67
N GLU A 202 -41.93 -10.71 12.73
CA GLU A 202 -42.90 -11.73 12.26
C GLU A 202 -42.20 -12.96 11.64
N LEU A 203 -41.08 -12.73 10.95
CA LEU A 203 -40.32 -13.80 10.29
C LEU A 203 -39.34 -14.52 11.24
N GLY A 204 -39.22 -14.06 12.49
CA GLY A 204 -38.38 -14.66 13.53
C GLY A 204 -36.88 -14.39 13.35
N TYR A 205 -36.50 -13.26 12.74
CA TYR A 205 -35.10 -12.89 12.58
C TYR A 205 -34.55 -12.22 13.84
N GLU A 206 -33.34 -12.61 14.23
CA GLU A 206 -32.53 -11.86 15.18
C GLU A 206 -31.67 -10.86 14.41
N ILE A 207 -31.74 -9.58 14.75
CA ILE A 207 -30.97 -8.54 14.06
C ILE A 207 -29.69 -8.31 14.86
N LEU A 208 -28.54 -8.53 14.21
CA LEU A 208 -27.26 -8.24 14.81
C LEU A 208 -27.04 -6.71 14.86
N PRO A 209 -26.61 -6.14 16.00
CA PRO A 209 -26.27 -4.72 16.07
C PRO A 209 -25.23 -4.34 15.02
N HIS A 210 -25.46 -3.24 14.30
CA HIS A 210 -24.50 -2.73 13.33
C HIS A 210 -24.27 -1.23 13.53
N PRO A 211 -23.04 -0.78 13.82
CA PRO A 211 -22.77 0.64 14.08
C PRO A 211 -22.95 1.53 12.86
N PRO A 212 -23.22 2.84 13.04
CA PRO A 212 -23.35 3.76 11.93
C PRO A 212 -22.00 3.90 11.20
N TYR A 213 -22.03 4.16 9.89
CA TYR A 213 -20.84 4.42 9.06
C TYR A 213 -19.74 3.36 9.19
N SER A 214 -20.11 2.08 9.30
CA SER A 214 -19.15 1.00 9.56
C SER A 214 -19.07 -0.05 8.45
N PRO A 215 -18.77 0.35 7.20
CA PRO A 215 -18.65 -0.60 6.09
C PRO A 215 -17.49 -1.58 6.30
N ASP A 216 -16.49 -1.22 7.09
CA ASP A 216 -15.37 -2.09 7.46
C ASP A 216 -15.76 -3.23 8.42
N LEU A 217 -16.96 -3.15 9.02
CA LEU A 217 -17.59 -4.20 9.85
C LEU A 217 -18.74 -4.91 9.12
N SER A 218 -18.95 -4.62 7.83
CA SER A 218 -19.96 -5.24 6.99
C SER A 218 -19.28 -6.24 6.04
N PRO A 219 -19.53 -7.56 6.16
CA PRO A 219 -18.94 -8.57 5.28
C PRO A 219 -19.25 -8.30 3.81
N THR A 220 -20.45 -7.77 3.55
CA THR A 220 -20.87 -7.42 2.20
C THR A 220 -19.99 -6.31 1.63
N ASP A 221 -19.64 -5.30 2.41
CA ASP A 221 -18.84 -4.16 1.94
C ASP A 221 -17.33 -4.49 1.89
N HIS A 222 -16.75 -4.97 3.00
CA HIS A 222 -15.30 -5.16 3.09
C HIS A 222 -14.78 -6.40 2.35
N HIS A 223 -15.64 -7.38 2.08
CA HIS A 223 -15.27 -8.66 1.44
C HIS A 223 -15.97 -8.84 0.10
N PHE A 224 -17.29 -9.04 0.10
CA PHE A 224 -18.02 -9.42 -1.12
C PHE A 224 -17.89 -8.34 -2.21
N PHE A 225 -18.22 -7.08 -1.90
CA PHE A 225 -18.13 -5.98 -2.85
C PHE A 225 -16.69 -5.57 -3.17
N LYS A 226 -15.75 -5.71 -2.22
CA LYS A 226 -14.32 -5.54 -2.51
C LYS A 226 -13.87 -6.50 -3.63
N HIS A 227 -14.21 -7.78 -3.52
CA HIS A 227 -13.85 -8.78 -4.53
C HIS A 227 -14.65 -8.62 -5.83
N LEU A 228 -15.92 -8.22 -5.75
CA LEU A 228 -16.72 -7.89 -6.93
C LEU A 228 -16.10 -6.71 -7.69
N ASN A 229 -15.75 -5.62 -7.00
CA ASN A 229 -15.10 -4.46 -7.62
C ASN A 229 -13.80 -4.85 -8.32
N ASN A 230 -12.97 -5.69 -7.69
CA ASN A 230 -11.76 -6.21 -8.32
C ASN A 230 -12.08 -7.04 -9.58
N PHE A 231 -13.13 -7.87 -9.54
CA PHE A 231 -13.58 -8.65 -10.70
C PHE A 231 -14.15 -7.78 -11.83
N LEU A 232 -14.76 -6.64 -11.48
CA LEU A 232 -15.35 -5.68 -12.42
C LEU A 232 -14.34 -4.63 -12.93
N THR A 233 -13.16 -4.55 -12.33
CA THR A 233 -12.13 -3.58 -12.70
C THR A 233 -11.76 -3.76 -14.17
N GLU A 234 -11.66 -2.64 -14.90
CA GLU A 234 -11.39 -2.57 -16.35
C GLU A 234 -12.46 -3.19 -17.28
N LYS A 235 -13.59 -3.67 -16.75
CA LYS A 235 -14.72 -4.14 -17.58
C LYS A 235 -15.62 -2.99 -17.99
N VAL A 236 -16.06 -3.01 -19.24
CA VAL A 236 -17.04 -2.06 -19.80
C VAL A 236 -18.28 -2.83 -20.21
N PHE A 237 -19.43 -2.45 -19.67
CA PHE A 237 -20.72 -3.06 -19.96
C PHE A 237 -21.52 -2.16 -20.89
N ARG A 238 -22.18 -2.74 -21.90
CA ARG A 238 -22.95 -1.98 -22.90
C ARG A 238 -24.44 -1.96 -22.59
N ASN A 239 -24.92 -2.94 -21.82
CA ASN A 239 -26.31 -3.08 -21.42
C ASN A 239 -26.41 -3.75 -20.04
N ASP A 240 -27.62 -3.74 -19.46
CA ASP A 240 -27.88 -4.29 -18.12
C ASP A 240 -27.77 -5.82 -18.08
N GLU A 241 -27.99 -6.51 -19.20
CA GLU A 241 -27.90 -7.98 -19.29
C GLU A 241 -26.43 -8.46 -19.20
N ASP A 242 -25.50 -7.71 -19.78
CA ASP A 242 -24.07 -7.95 -19.65
C ASP A 242 -23.63 -7.84 -18.17
N ILE A 243 -24.22 -6.90 -17.43
CA ILE A 243 -23.94 -6.70 -16.00
C ILE A 243 -24.46 -7.87 -15.18
N LYS A 244 -25.70 -8.31 -15.44
CA LYS A 244 -26.31 -9.47 -14.77
C LYS A 244 -25.49 -10.74 -15.01
N THR A 245 -25.15 -11.01 -16.26
CA THR A 245 -24.34 -12.17 -16.65
C THR A 245 -22.97 -12.14 -15.98
N ALA A 246 -22.31 -10.98 -15.92
CA ALA A 246 -21.02 -10.84 -15.25
C ALA A 246 -21.10 -11.06 -13.74
N PHE A 247 -22.17 -10.60 -13.10
CA PHE A 247 -22.40 -10.84 -11.68
C PHE A 247 -22.68 -12.32 -11.37
N GLU A 248 -23.43 -13.01 -12.22
CA GLU A 248 -23.68 -14.45 -12.11
C GLU A 248 -22.38 -15.24 -12.26
N ALA A 249 -21.60 -14.94 -13.30
CA ALA A 249 -20.27 -15.52 -13.47
C ALA A 249 -19.34 -15.24 -12.27
N PHE A 250 -19.46 -14.06 -11.65
CA PHE A 250 -18.72 -13.76 -10.43
C PHE A 250 -19.12 -14.70 -9.28
N ILE A 251 -20.42 -14.88 -9.03
CA ILE A 251 -20.94 -15.76 -7.96
C ILE A 251 -20.52 -17.21 -8.20
N GLU A 252 -20.70 -17.70 -9.44
CA GLU A 252 -20.37 -19.08 -9.82
C GLU A 252 -18.88 -19.38 -9.71
N SER A 253 -18.03 -18.37 -9.89
CA SER A 253 -16.58 -18.50 -9.74
C SER A 253 -16.10 -18.55 -8.28
N ARG A 254 -16.96 -18.30 -7.28
CA ARG A 254 -16.56 -18.30 -5.86
C ARG A 254 -16.72 -19.71 -5.25
N SER A 255 -15.67 -20.18 -4.57
CA SER A 255 -15.75 -21.39 -3.75
C SER A 255 -16.55 -21.16 -2.46
N PRO A 256 -17.05 -22.21 -1.80
CA PRO A 256 -17.65 -22.08 -0.47
C PRO A 256 -16.74 -21.37 0.54
N ASP A 257 -15.43 -21.66 0.50
CA ASP A 257 -14.43 -21.03 1.38
C ASP A 257 -14.37 -19.51 1.24
N PHE A 258 -14.68 -18.96 0.05
CA PHE A 258 -14.79 -17.52 -0.13
C PHE A 258 -15.82 -16.91 0.82
N TYR A 259 -16.98 -17.53 0.97
CA TYR A 259 -18.05 -17.04 1.82
C TYR A 259 -17.73 -17.29 3.30
N VAL A 260 -17.21 -18.47 3.63
CA VAL A 260 -16.76 -18.81 5.00
C VAL A 260 -15.73 -17.79 5.50
N ASN A 261 -14.71 -17.50 4.68
CA ASN A 261 -13.67 -16.53 5.03
C ASN A 261 -14.25 -15.12 5.20
N GLY A 262 -15.20 -14.73 4.36
CA GLY A 262 -15.87 -13.44 4.48
C GLY A 262 -16.59 -13.25 5.81
N ILE A 263 -17.30 -14.27 6.28
CA ILE A 263 -18.02 -14.24 7.57
C ILE A 263 -17.07 -14.39 8.75
N ASN A 264 -16.12 -15.32 8.70
CA ASN A 264 -15.19 -15.57 9.81
C ASN A 264 -14.25 -14.39 10.08
N ASN A 265 -13.96 -13.57 9.06
CA ASN A 265 -13.21 -12.34 9.20
C ASN A 265 -13.91 -11.28 10.09
N LEU A 266 -15.21 -11.43 10.41
CA LEU A 266 -15.88 -10.53 11.35
C LEU A 266 -15.23 -10.52 12.72
N VAL A 267 -14.83 -11.70 13.23
CA VAL A 267 -14.29 -11.83 14.58
C VAL A 267 -12.99 -11.04 14.73
N SER A 268 -12.07 -11.19 13.77
CA SER A 268 -10.81 -10.44 13.77
C SER A 268 -11.05 -8.94 13.57
N ARG A 269 -12.01 -8.56 12.73
CA ARG A 269 -12.37 -7.15 12.49
C ARG A 269 -13.00 -6.48 13.71
N TRP A 270 -13.86 -7.18 14.46
CA TRP A 270 -14.38 -6.67 15.73
C TRP A 270 -13.25 -6.46 16.74
N GLN A 271 -12.30 -7.39 16.82
CA GLN A 271 -11.13 -7.23 17.68
C GLN A 271 -10.31 -6.00 17.28
N GLN A 272 -9.99 -5.84 15.98
CA GLN A 272 -9.27 -4.66 15.49
C GLN A 272 -10.04 -3.36 15.77
N CYS A 273 -11.37 -3.38 15.69
CA CYS A 273 -12.19 -2.22 16.01
C CYS A 273 -12.10 -1.84 17.49
N ALA A 274 -12.16 -2.83 18.38
CA ALA A 274 -11.99 -2.65 19.82
C ALA A 274 -10.58 -2.14 20.15
N ASP A 275 -9.55 -2.77 19.60
CA ASP A 275 -8.14 -2.38 19.78
C ASP A 275 -7.86 -0.95 19.29
N SER A 276 -8.62 -0.51 18.27
CA SER A 276 -8.53 0.84 17.70
C SER A 276 -9.43 1.87 18.41
N ASN A 277 -10.05 1.52 19.54
CA ASN A 277 -11.02 2.35 20.26
C ASN A 277 -12.11 2.93 19.33
N GLY A 278 -12.63 2.09 18.43
CA GLY A 278 -13.68 2.45 17.48
C GLY A 278 -13.21 3.25 16.25
N CYS A 279 -11.91 3.54 16.10
CA CYS A 279 -11.39 4.13 14.87
C CYS A 279 -11.45 3.13 13.68
N TYR A 280 -11.33 3.63 12.46
CA TYR A 280 -11.12 2.77 11.30
C TYR A 280 -9.75 2.10 11.38
N PHE A 281 -9.67 0.90 10.81
CA PHE A 281 -8.49 0.05 10.78
C PHE A 281 -8.37 -0.63 9.41
N GLU A 282 -7.28 -1.37 9.20
CA GLU A 282 -7.00 -2.11 7.95
C GLU A 282 -7.39 -3.60 8.04
#